data_AF-A0A1F9Z8G4-F1
#
_entry.id   AF-A0A1F9Z8G4-F1
#
_cell.length_a   1.000
_cell.length_b   1.000
_cell.length_c   1.000
_cell.angle_alpha   90.00
_cell.angle_beta   90.00
_cell.angle_gamma   90.00
#
_symmetry.space_group_name_H-M   'P 1'
#
loop_
_entity.id
_entity.type
_entity.pdbx_description
1 polymer ?
#
loop_
_entity_poly.entity_id
_entity_poly.type
_entity_poly.pdbx_seq_one_letter_code
_entity_poly.pdbx_strand_id
1 'polypeptide(L)' 'MRYTRFEKARIIGARALQISMGAPIILEVPAGVIDPIEIATLEFSSGAIPITVKREGS' A
#
# COMPACT_ATOMS: atom_id res chain seq x y z
N MET A 1 -14.99 2.85 -1.24
CA MET A 1 -14.92 1.37 -1.13
C MET A 1 -14.53 0.99 0.28
N ARG A 2 -15.29 0.12 0.95
CA ARG A 2 -14.93 -0.38 2.29
C ARG A 2 -14.13 -1.68 2.12
N TYR A 3 -12.85 -1.64 2.47
CA TYR A 3 -11.99 -2.83 2.50
C TYR A 3 -12.25 -3.62 3.78
N THR A 4 -12.25 -4.94 3.67
CA THR A 4 -12.20 -5.83 4.85
C THR A 4 -10.81 -5.74 5.50
N ARG A 5 -10.70 -6.19 6.76
CA ARG A 5 -9.39 -6.25 7.44
C ARG A 5 -8.39 -7.12 6.67
N PHE A 6 -8.87 -8.19 6.01
CA PHE A 6 -8.05 -9.07 5.18
C PHE A 6 -7.59 -8.41 3.88
N GLU A 7 -8.49 -7.74 3.17
CA GLU A 7 -8.15 -6.98 1.96
C GLU A 7 -7.14 -5.88 2.29
N LYS A 8 -7.38 -5.13 3.37
CA LYS A 8 -6.45 -4.07 3.83
C LYS A 8 -5.06 -4.64 4.11
N ALA A 9 -4.97 -5.74 4.87
CA ALA A 9 -3.69 -6.38 5.16
C ALA A 9 -2.98 -6.87 3.88
N ARG A 10 -3.74 -7.45 2.93
CA ARG A 10 -3.19 -7.95 1.66
C ARG A 10 -2.66 -6.83 0.78
N ILE A 11 -3.38 -5.71 0.68
CA ILE A 11 -2.97 -4.53 -0.09
C ILE A 11 -1.67 -3.94 0.48
N ILE A 12 -1.63 -3.70 1.79
CA ILE A 12 -0.44 -3.14 2.46
C ILE A 12 0.75 -4.08 2.30
N GLY A 13 0.57 -5.39 2.51
CA GLY A 13 1.65 -6.37 2.35
C GLY A 13 2.19 -6.46 0.92
N ALA A 14 1.31 -6.48 -0.08
CA ALA A 14 1.71 -6.49 -1.48
C ALA A 14 2.46 -5.20 -1.87
N ARG A 15 2.02 -4.04 -1.37
CA ARG A 15 2.69 -2.76 -1.63
C ARG A 15 4.04 -2.64 -0.93
N ALA A 16 4.13 -3.09 0.33
CA ALA A 16 5.39 -3.14 1.06
C ALA A 16 6.43 -4.00 0.33
N LEU A 17 6.02 -5.13 -0.26
CA LEU A 17 6.89 -5.95 -1.10
C LEU A 17 7.39 -5.18 -2.32
N GLN A 18 6.52 -4.47 -3.04
CA GLN A 18 6.92 -3.65 -4.19
C GLN A 18 7.97 -2.61 -3.80
N ILE A 19 7.76 -1.90 -2.69
CA ILE A 19 8.71 -0.90 -2.18
C ILE A 19 10.05 -1.56 -1.83
N SER A 20 10.02 -2.73 -1.18
CA SER A 20 11.25 -3.48 -0.86
C SER A 20 12.02 -3.94 -2.11
N MET A 21 11.34 -4.09 -3.25
CA MET A 21 11.94 -4.40 -4.54
C MET A 21 12.43 -3.16 -5.30
N GLY A 22 12.39 -1.97 -4.69
CA GLY A 22 12.82 -0.71 -5.30
C GLY A 22 11.77 -0.06 -6.22
N ALA A 23 10.49 -0.44 -6.09
CA ALA A 23 9.43 0.24 -6.83
C ALA A 23 9.31 1.71 -6.41
N PRO A 24 8.96 2.61 -7.34
CA PRO A 24 8.81 4.02 -7.04
C PRO A 24 7.64 4.24 -6.06
N ILE A 25 7.90 5.12 -5.10
CA ILE A 25 6.94 5.54 -4.09
C ILE A 25 6.22 6.77 -4.66
N ILE A 26 4.88 6.75 -4.61
CA ILE A 26 4.06 7.82 -5.21
C ILE A 26 3.98 9.03 -4.28
N LEU A 27 4.11 8.79 -2.97
CA LEU A 27 4.08 9.80 -1.93
C LEU A 27 5.49 10.24 -1.52
N GLU A 28 5.64 11.52 -1.15
CA GLU A 28 6.84 11.99 -0.48
C GLU A 28 6.92 11.35 0.91
N VAL A 29 7.88 10.43 1.07
CA VAL A 29 8.14 9.79 2.35
C VAL A 29 8.88 10.77 3.25
N PRO A 30 8.44 11.00 4.50
CA PRO A 30 9.18 11.82 5.44
C PRO A 30 10.60 11.27 5.65
N ALA A 31 11.59 12.16 5.70
CA ALA A 31 12.98 11.80 5.98
C ALA A 31 13.06 11.08 7.34
N GLY A 32 13.27 9.76 7.30
CA GLY A 32 13.33 8.89 8.48
C GLY A 32 12.49 7.62 8.39
N VAL A 33 11.49 7.56 7.50
CA VAL A 33 10.70 6.34 7.30
C VAL A 33 11.38 5.47 6.25
N ILE A 34 12.04 4.41 6.70
CA ILE A 34 12.72 3.43 5.83
C ILE A 34 11.88 2.15 5.68
N ASP A 35 10.97 1.90 6.62
CA ASP A 35 10.20 0.67 6.67
C ASP A 35 9.16 0.59 5.54
N PRO A 36 9.26 -0.41 4.64
CA PRO A 36 8.34 -0.54 3.51
C PRO A 36 6.87 -0.67 3.92
N ILE A 37 6.62 -1.24 5.11
CA ILE A 37 5.27 -1.40 5.67
C ILE A 37 4.66 -0.06 6.07
N GLU A 38 5.45 0.81 6.69
CA GLU A 38 4.99 2.15 7.08
C GLU A 38 4.69 2.99 5.85
N ILE A 39 5.58 2.96 4.85
CA ILE A 39 5.40 3.65 3.57
C ILE A 39 4.12 3.16 2.87
N ALA A 40 3.91 1.85 2.77
CA ALA A 40 2.69 1.27 2.19
C ALA A 40 1.43 1.68 2.97
N THR A 41 1.52 1.81 4.30
CA THR A 41 0.40 2.22 5.16
C THR A 41 0.07 3.70 4.97
N LEU A 42 1.08 4.56 4.78
CA LEU A 42 0.92 5.98 4.47
C LEU A 42 0.28 6.18 3.10
N GLU A 43 0.74 5.47 2.08
CA GLU A 43 0.14 5.49 0.73
C GLU A 43 -1.31 5.00 0.75
N PHE A 44 -1.60 3.92 1.49
CA PHE A 44 -2.96 3.42 1.67
C PHE A 44 -3.87 4.44 2.34
N SER A 45 -3.40 5.09 3.40
CA SER A 45 -4.19 6.07 4.16
C SER A 45 -4.43 7.36 3.39
N SER A 46 -3.51 7.71 2.49
CA SER A 46 -3.63 8.87 1.59
C SER A 46 -4.42 8.56 0.30
N GLY A 47 -4.86 7.32 0.10
CA GLY A 47 -5.59 6.90 -1.10
C GLY A 47 -4.75 6.87 -2.38
N ALA A 48 -3.42 6.97 -2.28
CA ALA A 48 -2.49 7.00 -3.41
C ALA A 48 -1.92 5.60 -3.75
N ILE A 49 -2.38 4.55 -3.08
CA ILE A 49 -1.85 3.20 -3.26
C ILE A 49 -2.19 2.66 -4.67
N PRO A 50 -1.21 2.25 -5.49
CA PRO A 50 -1.43 1.82 -6.86
C PRO A 50 -1.90 0.35 -6.96
N ILE A 51 -2.74 -0.08 -6.02
CA ILE A 51 -3.28 -1.45 -5.95
C ILE A 51 -4.78 -1.36 -5.69
N THR A 52 -5.56 -2.07 -6.50
CA THR A 52 -7.02 -2.16 -6.35
C THR A 52 -7.42 -3.61 -6.14
N VAL A 53 -8.44 -3.85 -5.30
CA VAL A 53 -9.00 -5.18 -5.10
C VAL A 53 -10.04 -5.46 -6.18
N LYS A 54 -9.80 -6.48 -7.00
CA LYS A 54 -10.82 -7.03 -7.89
C LYS A 54 -11.62 -8.08 -7.11
N ARG A 55 -12.93 -7.89 -7.01
CA ARG A 55 -13.87 -8.88 -6.47
C ARG A 55 -14.49 -9.62 -7.64
N GLU A 56 -14.41 -10.94 -7.68
CA GLU A 56 -15.18 -11.73 -8.64
C GLU A 56 -16.66 -11.63 -8.28
N GLY A 57 -17.44 -10.99 -9.13
CA GLY A 57 -18.87 -10.69 -8.89
C GLY A 57 -19.26 -9.23 -9.14
N SER A 58 -18.57 -8.52 -10.04
CA SER A 58 -18.96 -7.19 -10.56
C SER A 58 -19.09 -7.26 -12.07
#